data_AF-A0A7V3K3T3-F1
#
_entry.id   AF-A0A7V3K3T3-F1
#
_cell.length_a   1.000
_cell.length_b   1.000
_cell.length_c   1.000
_cell.angle_alpha   90.00
_cell.angle_beta   90.00
_cell.angle_gamma   90.00
#
_symmetry.space_group_name_H-M   'P 1'
#
loop_
_entity.id
_entity.type
_entity.pdbx_description
1 polymer ?
#
loop_
_entity_poly.entity_id
_entity_poly.type
_entity_poly.pdbx_seq_one_letter_code
_entity_poly.pdbx_strand_id
1 'polypeptide(L)'
;MADAEGKQEGWAARQARFLAAIEEELRRVLEVPHPGLARHYGMMHYHLGWADERLQPAQGDAGKRLRPLLCLEVCASLGGE
;
A
#
# COMPACT_ATOMS: atom_id res chain seq x y z
N MET A 1 -33.32 0.28 -2.41
CA MET A 1 -32.50 0.70 -1.25
C MET A 1 -31.57 -0.42 -0.76
N ALA A 2 -31.92 -1.71 -0.96
CA ALA A 2 -31.04 -2.84 -0.64
C ALA A 2 -29.80 -3.01 -1.57
N ASP A 3 -29.83 -2.51 -2.82
CA ASP A 3 -28.70 -2.68 -3.77
C ASP A 3 -27.49 -1.77 -3.51
N ALA A 4 -27.66 -0.68 -2.75
CA ALA A 4 -26.59 0.26 -2.46
C ALA A 4 -25.68 -0.25 -1.34
N GLU A 5 -26.26 -0.84 -0.30
CA GLU A 5 -25.53 -1.37 0.87
C GLU A 5 -24.69 -2.60 0.49
N GLY A 6 -25.25 -3.52 -0.31
CA GLY A 6 -24.50 -4.69 -0.81
C GLY A 6 -23.37 -4.33 -1.79
N LYS A 7 -23.53 -3.24 -2.55
CA LYS A 7 -22.43 -2.69 -3.38
C LYS A 7 -21.37 -1.97 -2.54
N GLN A 8 -21.77 -1.28 -1.47
CA GLN A 8 -20.87 -0.61 -0.54
C GLN A 8 -19.98 -1.62 0.21
N GLU A 9 -20.58 -2.74 0.63
CA GLU A 9 -19.88 -3.84 1.30
C GLU A 9 -18.90 -4.54 0.34
N GLY A 10 -19.31 -4.73 -0.93
CA GLY A 10 -18.44 -5.24 -1.99
C GLY A 10 -17.27 -4.32 -2.36
N TRP A 11 -17.48 -2.99 -2.35
CA TRP A 11 -16.41 -2.00 -2.45
C TRP A 11 -15.46 -2.15 -1.27
N ALA A 12 -15.98 -2.10 -0.04
CA ALA A 12 -15.15 -2.01 1.17
C ALA A 12 -14.21 -3.23 1.28
N ALA A 13 -14.73 -4.43 1.01
CA ALA A 13 -13.94 -5.65 0.99
C ALA A 13 -12.85 -5.63 -0.10
N ARG A 14 -13.17 -5.17 -1.32
CA ARG A 14 -12.21 -5.06 -2.42
C ARG A 14 -11.13 -4.02 -2.14
N GLN A 15 -11.52 -2.85 -1.65
CA GLN A 15 -10.60 -1.79 -1.25
C GLN A 15 -9.64 -2.27 -0.17
N ALA A 16 -10.13 -2.95 0.87
CA ALA A 16 -9.29 -3.51 1.92
C ALA A 16 -8.28 -4.53 1.36
N ARG A 17 -8.74 -5.42 0.45
CA ARG A 17 -7.88 -6.38 -0.24
C ARG A 17 -6.79 -5.68 -1.08
N PHE A 18 -7.14 -4.64 -1.84
CA PHE A 18 -6.17 -3.90 -2.64
C PHE A 18 -5.17 -3.11 -1.77
N LEU A 19 -5.63 -2.49 -0.68
CA LEU A 19 -4.72 -1.80 0.25
C LEU A 19 -3.72 -2.76 0.88
N ALA A 20 -4.16 -3.96 1.27
CA ALA A 20 -3.27 -5.01 1.77
C ALA A 20 -2.24 -5.44 0.71
N ALA A 21 -2.70 -5.74 -0.52
CA ALA A 21 -1.82 -6.15 -1.62
C ALA A 21 -0.81 -5.07 -2.01
N ILE A 22 -1.22 -3.80 -2.02
CA ILE A 22 -0.32 -2.66 -2.28
C ILE A 22 0.78 -2.59 -1.21
N GLU A 23 0.43 -2.69 0.07
CA GLU A 23 1.40 -2.61 1.15
C GLU A 23 2.36 -3.81 1.14
N GLU A 24 1.86 -5.02 0.90
CA GLU A 24 2.68 -6.22 0.73
C GLU A 24 3.67 -6.07 -0.43
N GLU A 25 3.20 -5.63 -1.59
CA GLU A 25 4.05 -5.45 -2.77
C GLU A 25 5.10 -4.37 -2.55
N LEU A 26 4.72 -3.24 -1.93
CA LEU A 26 5.66 -2.18 -1.57
C LEU A 26 6.76 -2.71 -0.64
N ARG A 27 6.38 -3.51 0.37
CA ARG A 27 7.34 -4.11 1.31
C ARG A 27 8.32 -5.03 0.58
N ARG A 28 7.81 -5.89 -0.29
CA ARG A 28 8.58 -6.85 -1.08
C ARG A 28 9.60 -6.15 -1.99
N VAL A 29 9.17 -5.14 -2.76
CA VAL A 29 10.08 -4.46 -3.72
C VAL A 29 11.08 -3.53 -3.04
N LEU A 30 10.84 -3.18 -1.77
CA LEU A 30 11.72 -2.34 -0.96
C LEU A 30 12.45 -3.11 0.14
N GLU A 31 12.55 -4.44 0.01
CA GLU A 31 13.51 -5.22 0.79
C GLU A 31 14.93 -4.72 0.50
N VAL A 32 15.76 -4.63 1.54
CA VAL A 32 17.13 -4.15 1.41
C VAL A 32 17.97 -5.26 0.78
N PRO A 33 18.45 -5.12 -0.48
CA PRO A 33 19.08 -6.23 -1.17
C PRO A 33 20.53 -6.45 -0.73
N HIS A 34 21.16 -5.44 -0.14
CA HIS A 34 22.54 -5.51 0.35
C HIS A 34 22.75 -4.53 1.53
N PRO A 35 23.51 -4.90 2.59
CA PRO A 35 23.74 -4.03 3.75
C PRO A 35 24.32 -2.65 3.39
N GLY A 36 25.16 -2.57 2.36
CA GLY A 36 25.71 -1.30 1.86
C GLY A 36 24.67 -0.30 1.33
N LEU A 37 23.43 -0.76 1.04
CA LEU A 37 22.32 0.08 0.59
C LEU A 37 21.33 0.41 1.72
N ALA A 38 21.57 -0.06 2.95
CA ALA A 38 20.65 0.08 4.06
C ALA A 38 20.23 1.54 4.32
N ARG A 39 21.16 2.50 4.23
CA ARG A 39 20.83 3.92 4.40
C ARG A 39 19.93 4.45 3.29
N HIS A 40 20.14 4.03 2.04
CA HIS A 40 19.33 4.47 0.91
C HIS A 40 17.89 3.97 1.02
N TYR A 41 17.72 2.68 1.30
CA TYR A 41 16.41 2.07 1.49
C TYR A 41 15.73 2.57 2.77
N GLY A 42 16.50 2.84 3.84
CA GLY A 42 15.98 3.46 5.05
C GLY A 42 15.31 4.83 4.78
N MET A 43 15.87 5.65 3.87
CA MET A 43 15.22 6.90 3.47
C MET A 43 13.88 6.66 2.72
N MET A 44 13.80 5.60 1.90
CA MET A 44 12.53 5.25 1.25
C MET A 44 11.50 4.78 2.28
N HIS A 45 11.90 3.95 3.24
CA HIS A 45 11.07 3.49 4.34
C HIS A 45 10.57 4.65 5.20
N TYR A 46 11.42 5.64 5.48
CA TYR A 46 11.03 6.87 6.17
C TYR A 46 9.90 7.61 5.45
N HIS A 47 10.03 7.83 4.13
CA HIS A 47 8.98 8.49 3.34
C HIS A 47 7.69 7.70 3.23
N LEU A 48 7.74 6.38 3.44
CA LEU A 48 6.56 5.51 3.48
C LEU A 48 5.91 5.44 4.87
N GLY A 49 6.51 6.07 5.88
CA GLY A 49 6.05 6.02 7.27
C GLY A 49 6.47 4.73 8.00
N TRP A 50 7.41 3.96 7.46
CA TRP A 50 7.87 2.70 8.04
C TRP A 50 9.09 2.86 8.95
N ALA A 51 9.72 4.03 8.94
CA ALA A 51 10.88 4.34 9.76
C ALA A 51 10.83 5.77 10.30
N ASP A 52 11.50 6.00 11.42
CA ASP A 52 11.67 7.32 12.05
C ASP A 52 12.85 8.11 11.44
N GLU A 53 13.12 9.32 11.95
CA GLU A 53 14.24 10.15 11.48
C GLU A 53 15.63 9.55 11.72
N ARG A 54 15.71 8.50 12.55
CA ARG A 54 16.93 7.71 12.81
C ARG A 54 16.99 6.45 11.95
N LEU A 55 16.09 6.33 10.98
CA LEU A 55 15.92 5.18 10.07
C LEU A 55 15.67 3.86 10.81
N GLN A 56 15.07 3.93 12.01
CA GLN A 56 14.64 2.75 12.77
C GLN A 56 13.18 2.43 12.49
N PRO A 57 12.77 1.15 12.54
CA PRO A 57 11.38 0.76 12.31
C PRO A 57 10.41 1.55 13.18
N ALA A 58 9.39 2.14 12.56
CA ALA A 58 8.37 2.91 13.24
C ALA A 58 7.00 2.70 12.56
N GLN A 59 5.93 2.97 13.31
CA GLN A 59 4.58 3.03 12.77
C GLN A 59 4.18 4.50 12.63
N GLY A 60 4.60 5.12 11.54
CA GLY A 60 4.18 6.46 11.15
C GLY A 60 2.94 6.45 10.26
N ASP A 61 2.49 7.65 9.85
CA ASP A 61 1.38 7.79 8.92
C ASP A 61 1.74 7.22 7.54
N ALA A 62 1.22 6.02 7.25
CA ALA A 62 1.23 5.48 5.92
C ALA A 62 0.28 6.31 5.04
N GLY A 63 0.84 7.09 4.10
CA GLY A 63 0.02 7.91 3.21
C GLY A 63 -1.11 7.11 2.53
N LYS A 64 -2.26 7.76 2.26
CA LYS A 64 -3.58 7.18 1.90
C LYS A 64 -3.65 6.16 0.74
N ARG A 65 -2.56 5.88 0.05
CA ARG A 65 -2.45 4.95 -1.10
C ARG A 65 -3.49 5.18 -2.21
N LEU A 66 -4.01 6.40 -2.36
CA LEU A 66 -5.09 6.70 -3.31
C LEU A 66 -4.70 6.42 -4.76
N ARG A 67 -3.49 6.81 -5.17
CA ARG A 67 -2.99 6.61 -6.54
C ARG A 67 -2.93 5.12 -6.94
N PRO A 68 -2.23 4.23 -6.20
CA PRO A 68 -2.22 2.82 -6.54
C PRO A 68 -3.59 2.14 -6.39
N LEU A 69 -4.40 2.55 -5.41
CA LEU A 69 -5.76 2.02 -5.27
C LEU A 69 -6.61 2.31 -6.51
N LEU A 70 -6.61 3.55 -7.00
CA LEU A 70 -7.35 3.94 -8.22
C LEU A 70 -6.88 3.15 -9.45
N CYS A 71 -5.58 2.87 -9.55
CA CYS A 71 -5.03 2.05 -10.63
C CYS A 71 -5.64 0.63 -10.62
N LEU A 72 -5.68 -0.02 -9.46
CA LEU A 72 -6.23 -1.36 -9.31
C LEU A 72 -7.75 -1.38 -9.53
N GLU A 73 -8.49 -0.37 -9.07
CA GLU A 73 -9.93 -0.27 -9.31
C GLU A 73 -10.27 -0.10 -10.80
N VAL A 74 -9.50 0.70 -11.53
CA VAL A 74 -9.65 0.84 -12.98
C VAL A 74 -9.34 -0.48 -13.68
N CYS A 75 -8.24 -1.15 -13.30
CA CYS A 75 -7.88 -2.46 -13.85
C CYS A 75 -9.01 -3.49 -13.64
N ALA A 76 -9.52 -3.60 -12.42
CA ALA A 76 -10.59 -4.53 -12.08
C ALA A 76 -11.91 -4.21 -12.80
N SER A 77 -12.22 -2.93 -12.99
CA SER A 77 -13.41 -2.48 -13.73
C SER A 77 -13.35 -2.85 -15.21
N LEU A 78 -12.15 -3.07 -15.76
CA LEU A 78 -11.91 -3.53 -17.13
C LEU A 78 -11.75 -5.05 -17.24
N GLY A 79 -11.95 -5.80 -16.14
CA GLY A 79 -11.84 -7.26 -16.10
C GLY A 79 -10.43 -7.80 -15.85
N GLY A 80 -9.49 -6.96 -15.42
CA GLY A 80 -8.20 -7.40 -14.93
C GLY A 80 -8.27 -7.98 -13.51
N GLU A 81 -7.28 -8.79 -13.14
CA GLU A 81 -7.13 -9.38 -11.80
C GLU A 81 -6.12 -8.61 -10.94
#